data_AF-A0A1I3NRD6-F1
#
_entry.id   AF-A0A1I3NRD6-F1
#
_cell.length_a   1.000
_cell.length_b   1.000
_cell.length_c   1.000
_cell.angle_alpha   90.00
_cell.angle_beta   90.00
_cell.angle_gamma   90.00
#
_symmetry.space_group_name_H-M   'P 1'
#
loop_
_entity.id
_entity.type
_entity.pdbx_description
1 polymer ?
#
loop_
_entity_poly.entity_id
_entity_poly.type
_entity_poly.pdbx_seq_one_letter_code
_entity_poly.pdbx_strand_id
1 'polypeptide(L)'
;MNQALVLIFLFMMVGSVFAMQIEADPRTITSFMDKSLTPALDILRVTTNISPENYLVFQVKTRGEQIDGKNSDYLLLQILNEKTFLFLLPLNKEKGGKILIYEAFISPENHELSKTSTEVKEYHKHAGFNARHIFQGAEFTVPLDWINYGADFSFDAYTVQASLKGNTLVISKVYDQARKGYAKEKRFSAMALLNKLCSPKR
;
A
#
# COMPACT_ATOMS: atom_id res chain seq x y z
N MET A 1 -11.01 -53.41 31.84
CA MET A 1 -10.59 -51.99 31.88
C MET A 1 -9.61 -51.77 30.73
N ASN A 2 -9.80 -50.72 29.91
CA ASN A 2 -8.91 -50.25 28.81
C ASN A 2 -9.43 -50.28 27.35
N GLN A 3 -10.72 -50.52 27.07
CA GLN A 3 -11.28 -50.18 25.73
C GLN A 3 -11.76 -48.72 25.64
N ALA A 4 -12.26 -48.15 26.76
CA ALA A 4 -12.66 -46.75 26.82
C ALA A 4 -11.47 -45.77 26.65
N LEU A 5 -10.25 -46.20 27.00
CA LEU A 5 -9.05 -45.38 26.96
C LEU A 5 -8.50 -45.23 25.53
N VAL A 6 -8.75 -46.21 24.66
CA VAL A 6 -8.35 -46.17 23.24
C VAL A 6 -9.27 -45.25 22.43
N LEU A 7 -10.56 -45.17 22.77
CA LEU A 7 -11.51 -44.28 22.09
C LEU A 7 -11.21 -42.80 22.34
N ILE A 8 -10.71 -42.47 23.54
CA ILE A 8 -10.34 -41.09 23.91
C ILE A 8 -9.10 -40.63 23.13
N PHE A 9 -8.16 -41.54 22.82
CA PHE A 9 -7.00 -41.20 21.98
C PHE A 9 -7.36 -40.93 20.52
N LEU A 10 -8.41 -41.55 19.98
CA LEU A 10 -8.84 -41.30 18.59
C LEU A 10 -9.48 -39.90 18.41
N PHE A 11 -10.11 -39.33 19.44
CA PHE A 11 -10.67 -37.98 19.37
C PHE A 11 -9.62 -36.86 19.44
N MET A 12 -8.40 -37.16 19.91
CA MET A 12 -7.29 -36.19 19.96
C MET A 12 -6.63 -35.94 18.59
N MET A 13 -7.00 -36.69 17.54
CA MET A 13 -6.38 -36.60 16.21
C MET A 13 -7.21 -35.85 15.17
N VAL A 14 -8.40 -35.34 15.53
CA VAL A 14 -9.19 -34.46 14.63
C VAL A 14 -8.77 -33.01 14.86
N GLY A 15 -7.51 -32.72 14.55
CA GLY A 15 -7.03 -31.35 14.40
C GLY A 15 -7.57 -30.78 13.09
N SER A 16 -8.81 -30.32 13.09
CA SER A 16 -9.37 -29.53 11.99
C SER A 16 -8.70 -28.15 11.96
N VAL A 17 -7.49 -28.05 11.40
CA VAL A 17 -6.85 -26.77 11.12
C VAL A 17 -6.73 -26.61 9.61
N PHE A 18 -7.87 -26.34 8.98
CA PHE A 18 -7.87 -25.46 7.83
C PHE A 18 -8.26 -24.09 8.34
N ALA A 19 -7.26 -23.33 8.82
CA ALA A 19 -7.35 -21.89 8.72
C ALA A 19 -7.46 -21.60 7.22
N MET A 20 -8.69 -21.50 6.73
CA MET A 20 -8.98 -21.03 5.38
C MET A 20 -8.35 -19.65 5.31
N GLN A 21 -7.15 -19.56 4.71
CA GLN A 21 -6.53 -18.27 4.42
C GLN A 21 -7.47 -17.61 3.43
N ILE A 22 -8.39 -16.79 3.96
CA ILE A 22 -9.07 -15.78 3.16
C ILE A 22 -7.93 -14.93 2.62
N GLU A 23 -7.59 -15.18 1.36
CA GLU A 23 -6.73 -14.31 0.59
C GLU A 23 -7.42 -12.96 0.61
N ALA A 24 -7.03 -12.08 1.55
CA ALA A 24 -7.79 -10.85 1.73
C ALA A 24 -7.84 -10.09 0.39
N ASP A 25 -8.94 -9.44 0.11
CA ASP A 25 -9.16 -8.87 -1.21
C ASP A 25 -8.00 -7.92 -1.58
N PRO A 26 -7.22 -8.19 -2.64
CA PRO A 26 -6.12 -7.30 -3.04
C PRO A 26 -6.64 -5.92 -3.46
N ARG A 27 -7.96 -5.77 -3.65
CA ARG A 27 -8.61 -4.49 -3.92
C ARG A 27 -8.64 -3.55 -2.73
N THR A 28 -8.51 -4.04 -1.50
CA THR A 28 -8.68 -3.21 -0.30
C THR A 28 -7.68 -3.55 0.79
N ILE A 29 -7.06 -2.51 1.35
CA ILE A 29 -6.26 -2.59 2.58
C ILE A 29 -6.93 -1.68 3.61
N THR A 30 -7.23 -2.21 4.79
CA THR A 30 -7.70 -1.41 5.93
C THR A 30 -6.52 -1.16 6.86
N SER A 31 -6.33 0.09 7.30
CA SER A 31 -5.29 0.42 8.29
C SER A 31 -5.72 -0.02 9.69
N PHE A 32 -4.78 -0.06 10.64
CA PHE A 32 -5.04 -0.33 12.05
C PHE A 32 -5.76 0.82 12.79
N MET A 33 -5.92 1.98 12.14
CA MET A 33 -6.61 3.17 12.64
C MET A 33 -6.05 3.63 14.00
N ASP A 34 -4.94 4.36 13.98
CA ASP A 34 -4.34 4.93 15.20
C ASP A 34 -5.04 6.24 15.58
N LYS A 35 -5.95 6.15 16.56
CA LYS A 35 -6.71 7.31 17.06
C LYS A 35 -5.84 8.37 17.73
N SER A 36 -4.59 8.06 18.10
CA SER A 36 -3.65 9.03 18.66
C SER A 36 -3.10 9.99 17.60
N LEU A 37 -3.13 9.59 16.31
CA LEU A 37 -2.73 10.45 15.21
C LEU A 37 -3.77 11.54 14.94
N THR A 38 -3.31 12.66 14.37
CA THR A 38 -4.24 13.65 13.82
C THR A 38 -5.03 13.02 12.67
N PRO A 39 -6.32 13.37 12.48
CA PRO A 39 -7.17 12.72 11.47
C PRO A 39 -6.58 12.65 10.05
N ALA A 40 -5.81 13.65 9.62
CA ALA A 40 -5.21 13.66 8.29
C ALA A 40 -3.99 12.72 8.13
N LEU A 41 -3.37 12.31 9.24
CA LEU A 41 -2.24 11.38 9.26
C LEU A 41 -2.68 9.92 9.45
N ASP A 42 -3.93 9.70 9.87
CA ASP A 42 -4.49 8.37 10.11
C ASP A 42 -5.16 7.85 8.84
N ILE A 43 -4.57 6.82 8.22
CA ILE A 43 -5.15 6.18 7.03
C ILE A 43 -6.30 5.30 7.50
N LEU A 44 -7.44 5.37 6.82
CA LEU A 44 -8.56 4.46 7.05
C LEU A 44 -8.45 3.23 6.16
N ARG A 45 -8.23 3.47 4.87
CA ARG A 45 -8.21 2.42 3.86
C ARG A 45 -7.49 2.85 2.60
N VAL A 46 -7.03 1.85 1.87
CA VAL A 46 -6.60 1.95 0.49
C VAL A 46 -7.50 1.07 -0.34
N THR A 47 -8.07 1.60 -1.42
CA THR A 47 -8.79 0.78 -2.40
C THR A 47 -8.15 0.92 -3.77
N THR A 48 -8.09 -0.17 -4.53
CA THR A 48 -7.63 -0.17 -5.91
C THR A 48 -8.72 -0.62 -6.87
N ASN A 49 -8.82 0.06 -8.01
CA ASN A 49 -9.77 -0.23 -9.09
C ASN A 49 -9.16 0.04 -10.47
N ILE A 50 -9.81 -0.41 -11.54
CA ILE A 50 -9.47 -0.03 -12.92
C ILE A 50 -10.44 1.05 -13.40
N SER A 51 -9.91 2.10 -14.00
CA SER A 51 -10.72 3.14 -14.65
C SER A 51 -11.11 2.74 -16.08
N PRO A 52 -12.18 3.33 -16.65
CA PRO A 52 -12.56 3.11 -18.05
C PRO A 52 -11.46 3.47 -19.06
N GLU A 53 -10.55 4.36 -18.69
CA GLU A 53 -9.44 4.85 -19.50
C GLU A 53 -8.17 3.99 -19.35
N ASN A 54 -8.28 2.78 -18.81
CA ASN A 54 -7.18 1.82 -18.63
C ASN A 54 -6.09 2.27 -17.66
N TYR A 55 -6.49 2.84 -16.53
CA TYR A 55 -5.59 3.12 -15.41
C TYR A 55 -5.92 2.28 -14.20
N LEU A 56 -4.88 1.86 -13.48
CA LEU A 56 -4.99 1.38 -12.11
C LEU A 56 -5.08 2.60 -11.17
N VAL A 57 -6.18 2.68 -10.42
CA VAL A 57 -6.51 3.81 -9.56
C VAL A 57 -6.44 3.37 -8.10
N PHE A 58 -5.56 3.99 -7.32
CA PHE A 58 -5.45 3.79 -5.89
C PHE A 58 -6.07 4.98 -5.15
N GLN A 59 -7.08 4.73 -4.35
CA GLN A 59 -7.68 5.72 -3.45
C GLN A 59 -7.22 5.45 -2.03
N VAL A 60 -6.40 6.35 -1.50
CA VAL A 60 -5.97 6.34 -0.10
C VAL A 60 -6.87 7.30 0.67
N LYS A 61 -7.67 6.77 1.59
CA LYS A 61 -8.58 7.56 2.43
C LYS A 61 -7.98 7.74 3.82
N THR A 62 -7.93 8.98 4.29
CA THR A 62 -7.53 9.37 5.65
C THR A 62 -8.76 9.64 6.52
N ARG A 63 -8.60 9.69 7.84
CA ARG A 63 -9.71 9.95 8.77
C ARG A 63 -10.22 11.40 8.70
N GLY A 64 -9.39 12.32 8.26
CA GLY A 64 -9.76 13.72 8.05
C GLY A 64 -8.91 14.39 6.99
N GLU A 65 -9.09 15.70 6.84
CA GLU A 65 -8.33 16.53 5.89
C GLU A 65 -7.28 17.36 6.60
N GLN A 66 -6.16 17.61 5.92
CA GLN A 66 -5.20 18.63 6.33
C GLN A 66 -5.43 19.87 5.48
N ILE A 67 -5.93 20.93 6.11
CA ILE A 67 -6.11 22.24 5.50
C ILE A 67 -4.83 23.05 5.73
N ASP A 68 -4.37 23.08 6.98
CA ASP A 68 -3.08 23.67 7.39
C ASP A 68 -2.16 22.61 7.97
N GLY A 69 -0.91 22.53 7.49
CA GLY A 69 -0.03 21.41 7.80
C GLY A 69 1.45 21.66 7.61
N LYS A 70 2.29 20.84 8.26
CA LYS A 70 3.73 20.90 8.05
C LYS A 70 4.03 20.63 6.58
N ASN A 71 4.88 21.48 6.01
CA ASN A 71 5.28 21.43 4.60
C ASN A 71 6.08 20.17 4.20
N SER A 72 6.33 19.27 5.15
CA SER A 72 7.11 18.04 5.03
C SER A 72 6.28 16.77 5.19
N ASP A 73 4.97 16.87 5.38
CA ASP A 73 4.10 15.68 5.57
C ASP A 73 3.47 15.28 4.22
N TYR A 74 3.53 13.98 3.90
CA TYR A 74 3.11 13.42 2.61
C TYR A 74 2.25 12.17 2.80
N LEU A 75 1.32 11.97 1.87
CA LEU A 75 0.81 10.64 1.53
C LEU A 75 1.81 9.99 0.57
N LEU A 76 2.26 8.79 0.93
CA LEU A 76 3.16 7.99 0.13
C LEU A 76 2.44 6.70 -0.27
N LEU A 77 2.34 6.45 -1.57
CA LEU A 77 1.97 5.14 -2.11
C LEU A 77 3.26 4.44 -2.58
N GLN A 78 3.48 3.24 -2.07
CA GLN A 78 4.56 2.36 -2.50
C GLN A 78 3.97 1.28 -3.40
N ILE A 79 4.51 1.11 -4.60
CA ILE A 79 4.15 0.02 -5.51
C ILE A 79 5.40 -0.80 -5.79
N LEU A 80 5.31 -2.12 -5.62
CA LEU A 80 6.32 -3.08 -6.04
C LEU A 80 5.83 -3.79 -7.30
N ASN A 81 6.54 -3.63 -8.40
CA ASN A 81 6.36 -4.39 -9.63
C ASN A 81 7.72 -4.44 -10.35
N GLU A 82 8.44 -5.55 -10.19
CA GLU A 82 9.89 -5.71 -10.47
C GLU A 82 10.82 -4.82 -9.63
N LYS A 83 10.50 -3.52 -9.56
CA LYS A 83 11.17 -2.49 -8.78
C LYS A 83 10.18 -1.82 -7.84
N THR A 84 10.70 -1.07 -6.87
CA THR A 84 9.86 -0.28 -5.98
C THR A 84 9.72 1.15 -6.50
N PHE A 85 8.48 1.61 -6.57
CA PHE A 85 8.12 2.96 -6.95
C PHE A 85 7.42 3.66 -5.79
N LEU A 86 7.86 4.86 -5.48
CA LEU A 86 7.31 5.70 -4.42
C LEU A 86 6.64 6.91 -5.05
N PHE A 87 5.35 7.07 -4.77
CA PHE A 87 4.54 8.18 -5.23
C PHE A 87 4.22 9.05 -4.02
N LEU A 88 4.66 10.30 -4.02
CA LEU A 88 4.43 11.24 -2.94
C LEU A 88 3.48 12.35 -3.37
N LEU A 89 2.47 12.59 -2.54
CA LEU A 89 1.59 13.74 -2.64
C LEU A 89 1.62 14.50 -1.30
N PRO A 90 1.94 15.80 -1.28
CA PRO A 90 1.88 16.60 -0.06
C PRO A 90 0.50 16.50 0.58
N LEU A 91 0.43 16.35 1.91
CA LEU A 91 -0.86 16.34 2.62
C LEU A 91 -1.53 17.71 2.63
N ASN A 92 -0.72 18.78 2.68
CA ASN A 92 -1.21 20.15 2.58
C ASN A 92 -1.63 20.46 1.13
N LYS A 93 -2.93 20.72 0.91
CA LYS A 93 -3.54 21.01 -0.40
C LYS A 93 -3.11 22.36 -0.98
N GLU A 94 -2.75 23.34 -0.15
CA GLU A 94 -2.39 24.69 -0.59
C GLU A 94 -1.05 24.73 -1.37
N LYS A 95 -0.20 23.73 -1.18
CA LYS A 95 1.14 23.69 -1.78
C LYS A 95 1.16 23.31 -3.27
N GLY A 96 0.00 23.07 -3.88
CA GLY A 96 -0.13 22.68 -5.29
C GLY A 96 0.26 21.22 -5.53
N GLY A 97 -0.63 20.47 -6.20
CA GLY A 97 -0.60 19.02 -6.35
C GLY A 97 0.36 18.49 -7.43
N LYS A 98 1.66 18.78 -7.31
CA LYS A 98 2.65 18.04 -8.11
C LYS A 98 2.99 16.73 -7.38
N ILE A 99 2.63 15.63 -8.01
CA ILE A 99 3.10 14.30 -7.61
C ILE A 99 4.62 14.23 -7.78
N LEU A 100 5.31 13.68 -6.80
CA LEU A 100 6.73 13.37 -6.90
C LEU A 100 6.89 11.85 -6.98
N ILE A 101 7.56 11.39 -8.03
CA ILE A 101 7.69 9.96 -8.34
C ILE A 101 9.15 9.57 -8.30
N TYR A 102 9.41 8.45 -7.66
CA TYR A 102 10.73 8.05 -7.22
C TYR A 102 10.90 6.55 -7.43
N GLU A 103 11.93 6.13 -8.18
CA GLU A 103 12.29 4.72 -8.36
C GLU A 103 13.32 4.29 -7.31
N ALA A 104 12.88 3.57 -6.29
CA ALA A 104 13.71 3.16 -5.18
C ALA A 104 14.32 1.76 -5.40
N PHE A 105 15.63 1.64 -5.17
CA PHE A 105 16.32 0.36 -5.04
C PHE A 105 16.16 -0.16 -3.60
N ILE A 106 14.95 -0.58 -3.24
CA ILE A 106 14.75 -1.26 -1.95
C ILE A 106 15.19 -2.71 -2.13
N SER A 107 16.18 -3.16 -1.36
CA SER A 107 16.64 -4.55 -1.37
C SER A 107 15.44 -5.48 -1.12
N PRO A 108 15.23 -6.53 -1.93
CA PRO A 108 14.11 -7.47 -1.80
C PRO A 108 14.15 -8.33 -0.53
N GLU A 109 15.02 -8.04 0.43
CA GLU A 109 15.04 -8.67 1.76
C GLU A 109 14.60 -7.70 2.88
N ASN A 110 14.56 -6.39 2.62
CA ASN A 110 14.20 -5.35 3.60
C ASN A 110 13.04 -4.50 3.07
N HIS A 111 11.83 -5.06 3.11
CA HIS A 111 10.58 -4.44 2.63
C HIS A 111 9.98 -3.38 3.54
N GLU A 112 10.59 -3.14 4.69
CA GLU A 112 10.22 -1.98 5.50
C GLU A 112 10.80 -0.73 4.84
N LEU A 113 9.99 0.32 4.76
CA LEU A 113 10.47 1.66 4.47
C LEU A 113 11.59 1.96 5.48
N SER A 114 12.85 1.82 5.06
CA SER A 114 13.98 2.00 5.96
C SER A 114 13.89 3.39 6.57
N LYS A 115 14.06 3.50 7.90
CA LYS A 115 14.10 4.78 8.64
C LYS A 115 15.29 5.68 8.25
N THR A 116 15.99 5.33 7.18
CA THR A 116 17.27 5.88 6.78
C THR A 116 17.22 6.11 5.28
N SER A 117 17.60 7.34 4.89
CA SER A 117 17.74 7.87 3.53
C SER A 117 17.62 6.82 2.42
N THR A 118 16.58 6.93 1.61
CA THR A 118 16.51 6.16 0.37
C THR A 118 17.19 6.99 -0.71
N GLU A 119 18.30 6.50 -1.26
CA GLU A 119 18.79 7.04 -2.53
C GLU A 119 17.76 6.69 -3.58
N VAL A 120 17.06 7.72 -4.05
CA VAL A 120 16.09 7.56 -5.11
C VAL A 120 16.55 8.35 -6.31
N LYS A 121 16.28 7.84 -7.51
CA LYS A 121 16.33 8.65 -8.73
C LYS A 121 14.94 9.22 -8.94
N GLU A 122 14.86 10.54 -9.09
CA GLU A 122 13.62 11.17 -9.51
C GLU A 122 13.22 10.58 -10.87
N TYR A 123 12.03 10.01 -10.92
CA TYR A 123 11.54 9.36 -12.12
C TYR A 123 10.88 10.42 -12.99
N HIS A 124 11.70 11.16 -13.74
CA HIS A 124 11.22 12.23 -14.61
C HIS A 124 10.31 11.66 -15.71
N LYS A 125 9.02 12.00 -15.64
CA LYS A 125 8.01 11.90 -16.71
C LYS A 125 7.92 10.53 -17.41
N HIS A 126 7.08 9.66 -16.88
CA HIS A 126 6.36 8.67 -17.69
C HIS A 126 4.90 9.14 -17.92
N ALA A 127 4.43 8.99 -19.16
CA ALA A 127 3.37 9.78 -19.81
C ALA A 127 1.92 9.49 -19.39
N GLY A 128 1.68 9.15 -18.11
CA GLY A 128 0.32 8.89 -17.64
C GLY A 128 0.16 8.72 -16.12
N PHE A 129 1.23 8.85 -15.34
CA PHE A 129 1.09 8.88 -13.88
C PHE A 129 0.45 10.18 -13.42
N ASN A 130 -0.47 10.08 -12.47
CA ASN A 130 -1.11 11.24 -11.87
C ASN A 130 -1.37 11.00 -10.38
N ALA A 131 -1.44 12.08 -9.60
CA ALA A 131 -2.06 12.04 -8.31
C ALA A 131 -2.81 13.34 -8.05
N ARG A 132 -3.95 13.23 -7.39
CA ARG A 132 -4.76 14.37 -6.98
C ARG A 132 -5.28 14.17 -5.58
N HIS A 133 -5.49 15.29 -4.89
CA HIS A 133 -6.26 15.26 -3.66
C HIS A 133 -7.71 14.90 -3.95
N ILE A 134 -8.29 14.11 -3.07
CA ILE A 134 -9.72 13.86 -3.01
C ILE A 134 -10.22 14.26 -1.62
N PHE A 135 -11.53 14.25 -1.41
CA PHE A 135 -12.07 14.46 -0.08
C PHE A 135 -11.49 13.40 0.89
N GLN A 136 -10.82 13.85 1.96
CA GLN A 136 -10.16 13.02 2.97
C GLN A 136 -9.18 12.00 2.36
N GLY A 137 -8.23 12.50 1.57
CA GLY A 137 -7.08 11.70 1.14
C GLY A 137 -6.59 12.03 -0.27
N ALA A 138 -6.14 11.01 -0.98
CA ALA A 138 -5.56 11.14 -2.31
C ALA A 138 -5.99 10.00 -3.25
N GLU A 139 -5.97 10.31 -4.53
CA GLU A 139 -6.08 9.34 -5.62
C GLU A 139 -4.77 9.35 -6.40
N PHE A 140 -4.21 8.17 -6.63
CA PHE A 140 -3.03 7.94 -7.48
C PHE A 140 -3.46 7.11 -8.68
N THR A 141 -2.97 7.47 -9.85
CA THR A 141 -3.32 6.88 -11.13
C THR A 141 -2.05 6.37 -11.80
N VAL A 142 -2.07 5.08 -12.15
CA VAL A 142 -0.95 4.37 -12.78
C VAL A 142 -1.43 3.77 -14.10
N PRO A 143 -0.76 4.05 -15.23
CA PRO A 143 -1.09 3.41 -16.50
C PRO A 143 -1.02 1.87 -16.40
N LEU A 144 -2.00 1.16 -16.96
CA LEU A 144 -1.96 -0.31 -16.95
C LEU A 144 -0.81 -0.88 -17.81
N ASP A 145 -0.44 -0.19 -18.88
CA ASP A 145 0.67 -0.57 -19.78
C ASP A 145 2.06 -0.50 -19.11
N TRP A 146 2.16 0.20 -17.97
CA TRP A 146 3.37 0.24 -17.17
C TRP A 146 3.57 -1.03 -16.32
N ILE A 147 2.52 -1.79 -16.04
CA ILE A 147 2.59 -2.95 -15.16
C ILE A 147 3.19 -4.14 -15.93
N ASN A 148 4.30 -4.70 -15.42
CA ASN A 148 4.72 -6.03 -15.85
C ASN A 148 3.79 -7.09 -15.24
N TYR A 149 2.87 -7.60 -16.05
CA TYR A 149 1.93 -8.67 -15.68
C TYR A 149 2.58 -10.04 -15.42
N GLY A 150 3.81 -10.24 -15.90
CA GLY A 150 4.61 -11.44 -15.63
C GLY A 150 5.32 -11.41 -14.27
N ALA A 151 5.29 -10.28 -13.56
CA ALA A 151 5.93 -10.11 -12.26
C ALA A 151 4.91 -10.14 -11.11
N ASP A 152 5.45 -10.26 -9.90
CA ASP A 152 4.71 -10.01 -8.67
C ASP A 152 4.33 -8.53 -8.55
N PHE A 153 3.24 -8.30 -7.81
CA PHE A 153 2.70 -6.99 -7.50
C PHE A 153 2.34 -6.90 -6.02
N SER A 154 2.67 -5.77 -5.41
CA SER A 154 2.14 -5.38 -4.11
C SER A 154 2.11 -3.87 -3.98
N PHE A 155 1.26 -3.36 -3.11
CA PHE A 155 1.22 -1.94 -2.79
C PHE A 155 0.92 -1.73 -1.31
N ASP A 156 1.52 -0.70 -0.74
CA ASP A 156 1.29 -0.23 0.62
C ASP A 156 1.13 1.29 0.60
N ALA A 157 0.38 1.84 1.56
CA ALA A 157 0.25 3.30 1.70
C ALA A 157 0.70 3.75 3.08
N TYR A 158 1.29 4.94 3.13
CA TYR A 158 1.87 5.51 4.32
C TYR A 158 1.53 7.00 4.42
N THR A 159 1.44 7.49 5.64
CA THR A 159 1.61 8.92 5.94
C THR A 159 2.98 9.10 6.53
N VAL A 160 3.78 9.99 5.95
CA VAL A 160 5.19 10.15 6.32
C VAL A 160 5.56 11.60 6.47
N GLN A 161 6.57 11.85 7.29
CA GLN A 161 7.37 13.06 7.21
C GLN A 161 8.58 12.79 6.33
N ALA A 162 8.75 13.58 5.29
CA ALA A 162 9.86 13.45 4.36
C ALA A 162 10.45 14.80 3.96
N SER A 163 11.73 14.78 3.60
CA SER A 163 12.46 15.92 3.03
C SER A 163 13.16 15.50 1.75
N LEU A 164 13.23 16.44 0.81
CA LEU A 164 13.91 16.27 -0.47
C LEU A 164 15.26 16.97 -0.39
N LYS A 165 16.33 16.22 -0.63
CA LYS A 165 17.70 16.76 -0.70
C LYS A 165 18.29 16.41 -2.06
N GLY A 166 18.13 17.31 -3.03
CA GLY A 166 18.44 17.00 -4.43
C GLY A 166 17.55 15.84 -4.91
N ASN A 167 18.17 14.76 -5.38
CA ASN A 167 17.45 13.56 -5.83
C ASN A 167 17.12 12.59 -4.69
N THR A 168 17.65 12.81 -3.48
CA THR A 168 17.46 11.90 -2.35
C THR A 168 16.15 12.19 -1.62
N LEU A 169 15.31 11.17 -1.48
CA LEU A 169 14.15 11.18 -0.59
C LEU A 169 14.56 10.70 0.80
N VAL A 170 14.44 11.59 1.80
CA VAL A 170 14.75 11.25 3.19
C VAL A 170 13.46 11.20 3.98
N ILE A 171 13.09 10.00 4.42
CA ILE A 171 11.91 9.77 5.27
C ILE A 171 12.34 9.83 6.72
N SER A 172 11.96 10.91 7.41
CA SER A 172 12.34 11.15 8.81
C SER A 172 11.41 10.47 9.80
N LYS A 173 10.15 10.25 9.41
CA LYS A 173 9.13 9.62 10.26
C LYS A 173 8.05 8.94 9.42
N VAL A 174 7.61 7.77 9.85
CA VAL A 174 6.37 7.15 9.38
C VAL A 174 5.33 7.38 10.48
N TYR A 175 4.18 7.97 10.14
CA TYR A 175 3.08 8.22 11.07
C TYR A 175 2.12 7.05 11.11
N ASP A 176 1.59 6.65 9.95
CA ASP A 176 0.71 5.50 9.78
C ASP A 176 1.11 4.65 8.56
N GLN A 177 0.66 3.40 8.57
CA GLN A 177 0.84 2.43 7.50
C GLN A 177 -0.43 1.62 7.28
N ALA A 178 -1.04 1.78 6.11
CA ALA A 178 -2.05 0.86 5.62
C ALA A 178 -1.37 -0.26 4.82
N ARG A 179 -1.14 -1.38 5.51
CA ARG A 179 -0.61 -2.63 4.96
C ARG A 179 -1.48 -3.80 5.41
N LYS A 180 -1.62 -4.80 4.54
CA LYS A 180 -2.33 -6.04 4.87
C LYS A 180 -1.52 -6.86 5.88
N GLY A 181 -2.00 -6.95 7.12
CA GLY A 181 -1.26 -7.47 8.28
C GLY A 181 -0.88 -8.97 8.27
N TYR A 182 0.30 -9.21 8.86
CA TYR A 182 0.97 -10.44 9.33
C TYR A 182 1.72 -11.38 8.36
N ALA A 183 3.03 -11.51 8.68
CA ALA A 183 4.05 -12.50 8.34
C ALA A 183 4.23 -12.92 6.86
N LYS A 184 5.33 -12.43 6.27
CA LYS A 184 5.81 -12.58 4.89
C LYS A 184 4.84 -12.05 3.82
N GLU A 185 5.45 -11.39 2.85
CA GLU A 185 4.81 -10.50 1.91
C GLU A 185 3.70 -11.21 1.14
N LYS A 186 2.47 -10.71 1.27
CA LYS A 186 1.40 -11.08 0.33
C LYS A 186 1.60 -10.29 -0.95
N ARG A 187 2.64 -10.65 -1.69
CA ARG A 187 2.72 -10.39 -3.11
C ARG A 187 1.70 -11.30 -3.79
N PHE A 188 1.12 -10.77 -4.85
CA PHE A 188 0.27 -11.53 -5.74
C PHE A 188 0.80 -11.29 -7.15
N SER A 189 0.61 -12.24 -8.06
CA SER A 189 0.89 -11.95 -9.47
C SER A 189 0.10 -10.71 -9.90
N ALA A 190 0.73 -9.80 -10.64
CA ALA A 190 0.04 -8.67 -11.25
C ALA A 190 -1.19 -9.13 -12.08
N MET A 191 -1.11 -10.30 -12.72
CA MET A 191 -2.24 -10.93 -13.41
C MET A 191 -3.37 -11.33 -12.45
N ALA A 192 -3.04 -11.83 -11.25
CA ALA A 192 -4.04 -12.17 -10.24
C ALA A 192 -4.80 -10.92 -9.76
N LEU A 193 -4.11 -9.79 -9.59
CA LEU A 193 -4.76 -8.51 -9.28
C LEU A 193 -5.73 -8.09 -10.40
N LEU A 194 -5.27 -8.10 -11.66
CA LEU A 194 -6.09 -7.75 -12.81
C LEU A 194 -7.35 -8.61 -12.88
N ASN A 195 -7.20 -9.93 -12.74
CA ASN A 195 -8.32 -10.87 -12.74
C ASN A 195 -9.33 -10.57 -11.62
N LYS A 196 -8.84 -10.26 -10.41
CA LYS A 196 -9.72 -9.88 -9.30
C LYS A 196 -10.42 -8.56 -9.60
N LEU A 197 -9.72 -7.55 -10.11
CA LEU A 197 -10.31 -6.25 -10.43
C LEU A 197 -11.42 -6.34 -11.49
N CYS A 198 -11.23 -7.20 -12.50
CA CYS A 198 -12.23 -7.45 -13.54
C CYS A 198 -13.36 -8.40 -13.10
N SER A 199 -13.22 -9.08 -11.96
CA SER A 199 -14.25 -9.98 -11.44
C SER A 199 -15.36 -9.18 -10.72
N PRO A 200 -16.64 -9.55 -10.92
CA PRO A 200 -17.75 -8.94 -10.17
C PRO A 200 -17.50 -8.97 -8.66
N LYS A 201 -17.90 -7.91 -7.96
CA LYS A 201 -17.93 -7.91 -6.50
C LYS A 201 -18.98 -8.92 -6.05
N ARG A 202 -18.58 -9.92 -5.27
CA ARG A 202 -19.52 -10.84 -4.60
C ARG A 202 -20.24 -10.12 -3.47
#